data_AF-A0A2V5IK96-F1
#
_entry.id   AF-A0A2V5IK96-F1
#
_cell.length_a   1.000
_cell.length_b   1.000
_cell.length_c   1.000
_cell.angle_alpha   90.00
_cell.angle_beta   90.00
_cell.angle_gamma   90.00
#
_symmetry.space_group_name_H-M   'P 1'
#
loop_
_entity.id
_entity.type
_entity.pdbx_description
1 polymer ?
#
loop_
_entity_poly.entity_id
_entity_poly.type
_entity_poly.pdbx_seq_one_letter_code
_entity_poly.pdbx_strand_id
1 'polypeptide(L)'
;MGVKDRPEAMALAHRGLTGAAWRTLDATRRKHLLSCAVAATEALHWLCAIDEQLEKGSTDYKSRRNHDTDGSVLLGLRHVRDRAMHQVVICTAEDVRSFFNPPPGGLFYIASSYPIWTPVEMLPLAEERHRNEKREKAYAVQVAESVAHKPIFRALKFLTRELTSKITLVSTDQPSWFRELSDKEKLAISESPMLRL
;
A
#
# COMPACT_ATOMS: atom_id res chain seq x y z
N MET A 1 3.77 -13.37 22.30
CA MET A 1 5.08 -12.99 21.73
C MET A 1 4.86 -11.77 20.85
N GLY A 2 5.37 -10.62 21.24
CA GLY A 2 5.18 -9.31 20.59
C GLY A 2 6.50 -8.68 20.16
N VAL A 3 6.43 -7.44 19.66
CA VAL A 3 7.57 -6.72 19.05
C VAL A 3 8.84 -6.70 19.92
N LYS A 4 8.69 -6.55 21.25
CA LYS A 4 9.82 -6.50 22.20
C LYS A 4 10.57 -7.83 22.32
N ASP A 5 9.93 -8.94 21.96
CA ASP A 5 10.52 -10.27 22.10
C ASP A 5 11.46 -10.61 20.92
N ARG A 6 11.38 -9.85 19.81
CA ARG A 6 12.16 -10.08 18.57
C ARG A 6 12.51 -8.79 17.83
N PRO A 7 13.26 -7.86 18.45
CA PRO A 7 13.54 -6.55 17.87
C PRO A 7 14.25 -6.62 16.51
N GLU A 8 15.19 -7.56 16.35
CA GLU A 8 15.94 -7.75 15.11
C GLU A 8 15.06 -8.21 13.94
N ALA A 9 14.16 -9.16 14.20
CA ALA A 9 13.21 -9.64 13.18
C ALA A 9 12.26 -8.52 12.73
N MET A 10 11.84 -7.65 13.66
CA MET A 10 10.99 -6.51 13.36
C MET A 10 11.73 -5.42 12.57
N ALA A 11 12.99 -5.16 12.89
CA ALA A 11 13.84 -4.27 12.10
C ALA A 11 14.09 -4.82 10.68
N LEU A 12 14.30 -6.13 10.54
CA LEU A 12 14.44 -6.78 9.24
C LEU A 12 13.15 -6.72 8.42
N ALA A 13 12.00 -6.98 9.04
CA ALA A 13 10.69 -6.85 8.39
C ALA A 13 10.42 -5.41 7.93
N HIS A 14 10.76 -4.41 8.74
CA HIS A 14 10.65 -2.99 8.37
C HIS A 14 11.55 -2.63 7.18
N ARG A 15 12.80 -3.14 7.17
CA ARG A 15 13.72 -2.98 6.03
C ARG A 15 13.16 -3.64 4.76
N GLY A 16 12.62 -4.85 4.88
CA GLY A 16 11.95 -5.56 3.79
C GLY A 16 10.77 -4.76 3.21
N LEU A 17 9.89 -4.25 4.09
CA LEU A 17 8.79 -3.37 3.71
C LEU A 17 9.27 -2.12 2.98
N THR A 18 10.30 -1.46 3.52
CA THR A 18 10.84 -0.23 2.93
C THR A 18 11.39 -0.49 1.52
N GLY A 19 12.14 -1.57 1.33
CA GLY A 19 12.65 -1.98 0.02
C GLY A 19 11.53 -2.30 -0.98
N ALA A 20 10.50 -3.03 -0.55
CA ALA A 20 9.35 -3.39 -1.37
C ALA A 20 8.51 -2.16 -1.75
N ALA A 21 8.36 -1.19 -0.84
CA ALA A 21 7.69 0.08 -1.12
C ALA A 21 8.42 0.87 -2.22
N TRP A 22 9.75 0.99 -2.13
CA TRP A 22 10.56 1.64 -3.16
C TRP A 22 10.49 0.94 -4.51
N ARG A 23 10.53 -0.40 -4.54
CA ARG A 23 10.34 -1.17 -5.78
C ARG A 23 8.95 -0.97 -6.38
N THR A 24 7.92 -0.86 -5.54
CA THR A 24 6.56 -0.58 -6.02
C THR A 24 6.47 0.80 -6.65
N LEU A 25 7.06 1.82 -6.02
CA LEU A 25 7.12 3.17 -6.59
C LEU A 25 7.88 3.19 -7.92
N ASP A 26 9.05 2.57 -8.00
CA ASP A 26 9.85 2.52 -9.23
C ASP A 26 9.10 1.79 -10.35
N ALA A 27 8.46 0.65 -10.05
CA ALA A 27 7.63 -0.07 -11.01
C ALA A 27 6.40 0.73 -11.45
N THR A 28 5.76 1.45 -10.52
CA THR A 28 4.65 2.37 -10.84
C THR A 28 5.12 3.45 -11.80
N ARG A 29 6.24 4.11 -11.49
CA ARG A 29 6.83 5.20 -12.28
C ARG A 29 7.19 4.74 -13.69
N ARG A 30 7.75 3.53 -13.82
CA ARG A 30 8.04 2.88 -15.11
C ARG A 30 6.80 2.29 -15.78
N LYS A 31 5.63 2.36 -15.15
CA LYS A 31 4.38 1.78 -15.64
C LYS A 31 4.46 0.28 -15.91
N HIS A 32 5.30 -0.43 -15.15
CA HIS A 32 5.55 -1.86 -15.34
C HIS A 32 4.64 -2.69 -14.43
N LEU A 33 3.46 -3.05 -14.94
CA LEU A 33 2.37 -3.65 -14.17
C LEU A 33 2.78 -4.90 -13.38
N LEU A 34 3.44 -5.85 -14.03
CA LEU A 34 3.83 -7.12 -13.38
C LEU A 34 4.83 -6.89 -12.24
N SER A 35 5.84 -6.04 -12.45
CA SER A 35 6.80 -5.71 -11.39
C SER A 35 6.14 -4.95 -10.25
N CYS A 36 5.16 -4.10 -10.57
CA CYS A 36 4.39 -3.38 -9.56
C CYS A 36 3.57 -4.36 -8.72
N ALA A 37 2.88 -5.31 -9.35
CA ALA A 37 2.10 -6.33 -8.67
C ALA A 37 2.96 -7.19 -7.73
N VAL A 38 4.14 -7.65 -8.20
CA VAL A 38 5.08 -8.44 -7.39
C VAL A 38 5.61 -7.63 -6.21
N ALA A 39 6.10 -6.42 -6.44
CA ALA A 39 6.65 -5.57 -5.38
C ALA A 39 5.57 -5.14 -4.36
N ALA A 40 4.36 -4.85 -4.82
CA ALA A 40 3.24 -4.51 -3.96
C ALA A 40 2.81 -5.71 -3.10
N THR A 41 2.78 -6.91 -3.68
CA THR A 41 2.46 -8.15 -2.94
C THR A 41 3.50 -8.44 -1.86
N GLU A 42 4.78 -8.23 -2.16
CA GLU A 42 5.85 -8.33 -1.17
C GLU A 42 5.66 -7.31 -0.04
N ALA A 43 5.34 -6.05 -0.37
CA ALA A 43 5.08 -5.02 0.62
C ALA A 43 3.86 -5.38 1.50
N LEU A 44 2.77 -5.89 0.90
CA LEU A 44 1.57 -6.38 1.61
C LEU A 44 1.91 -7.47 2.63
N HIS A 45 2.83 -8.38 2.28
CA HIS A 45 3.29 -9.43 3.19
C HIS A 45 4.00 -8.82 4.41
N TRP A 46 5.00 -7.95 4.18
CA TRP A 46 5.75 -7.34 5.26
C TRP A 46 4.90 -6.44 6.16
N LEU A 47 4.05 -5.58 5.60
CA LEU A 47 3.19 -4.71 6.40
C LEU A 47 2.22 -5.50 7.27
N CYS A 48 1.63 -6.57 6.75
CA CYS A 48 0.70 -7.37 7.54
C CYS A 48 1.42 -8.14 8.64
N ALA A 49 2.62 -8.66 8.37
CA ALA A 49 3.43 -9.31 9.39
C ALA A 49 3.76 -8.36 10.54
N ILE A 50 4.19 -7.13 10.25
CA ILE A 50 4.49 -6.11 11.27
C ILE A 50 3.23 -5.74 12.06
N ASP A 51 2.14 -5.44 11.35
CA ASP A 51 0.87 -5.03 11.92
C ASP A 51 0.27 -6.11 12.84
N GLU A 52 0.37 -7.39 12.47
CA GLU A 52 -0.05 -8.51 13.33
C GLU A 52 0.82 -8.66 14.59
N GLN A 53 2.13 -8.42 14.50
CA GLN A 53 3.00 -8.47 15.68
C GLN A 53 2.73 -7.30 16.64
N LEU A 54 2.42 -6.12 16.11
CA LEU A 54 1.98 -4.97 16.90
C LEU A 54 0.63 -5.24 17.57
N GLU A 55 -0.34 -5.84 16.87
CA GLU A 55 -1.63 -6.26 17.45
C GLU A 55 -1.46 -7.27 18.60
N LYS A 56 -0.49 -8.18 18.51
CA LYS A 56 -0.20 -9.15 19.58
C LYS A 56 0.50 -8.51 20.78
N GLY A 57 1.24 -7.43 20.58
CA GLY A 57 2.07 -6.80 21.60
C GLY A 57 1.39 -5.69 22.41
N SER A 58 0.23 -5.19 21.97
CA SER A 58 -0.45 -4.04 22.60
C SER A 58 -1.96 -4.10 22.35
N THR A 59 -2.74 -4.09 23.43
CA THR A 59 -4.21 -4.20 23.39
C THR A 59 -4.87 -2.95 22.78
N ASP A 60 -4.24 -1.79 22.93
CA ASP A 60 -4.71 -0.50 22.43
C ASP A 60 -4.22 -0.17 21.00
N TYR A 61 -3.29 -0.97 20.44
CA TYR A 61 -2.74 -0.75 19.10
C TYR A 61 -3.81 -0.68 18.00
N LYS A 62 -4.79 -1.59 18.03
CA LYS A 62 -5.90 -1.58 17.05
C LYS A 62 -6.67 -0.27 17.07
N SER A 63 -6.87 0.31 18.25
CA SER A 63 -7.56 1.59 18.38
C SER A 63 -6.72 2.72 17.77
N ARG A 64 -5.42 2.80 18.12
CA ARG A 64 -4.51 3.81 17.55
C ARG A 64 -4.43 3.72 16.03
N ARG A 65 -4.23 2.50 15.50
CA ARG A 65 -4.18 2.26 14.05
C ARG A 65 -5.44 2.73 13.35
N ASN A 66 -6.61 2.40 13.88
CA ASN A 66 -7.88 2.70 13.21
C ASN A 66 -8.24 4.20 13.26
N HIS A 67 -7.77 4.94 14.27
CA HIS A 67 -7.98 6.39 14.39
C HIS A 67 -6.90 7.24 13.69
N ASP A 68 -5.74 6.65 13.36
CA ASP A 68 -4.68 7.34 12.62
C ASP A 68 -5.00 7.37 11.12
N THR A 69 -4.86 8.54 10.51
CA THR A 69 -5.09 8.76 9.07
C THR A 69 -4.27 7.81 8.20
N ASP A 70 -2.99 7.60 8.54
CA ASP A 70 -2.11 6.70 7.80
C ASP A 70 -2.31 5.23 8.22
N GLY A 71 -2.63 4.96 9.50
CA GLY A 71 -2.85 3.62 10.04
C GLY A 71 -4.12 2.94 9.53
N SER A 72 -5.21 3.70 9.31
CA SER A 72 -6.50 3.18 8.85
C SER A 72 -6.43 2.43 7.51
N VAL A 73 -5.44 2.76 6.67
CA VAL A 73 -5.22 2.10 5.36
C VAL A 73 -4.85 0.62 5.49
N LEU A 74 -4.27 0.21 6.61
CA LEU A 74 -3.83 -1.16 6.86
C LEU A 74 -4.98 -2.16 6.82
N LEU A 75 -6.19 -1.76 7.21
CA LEU A 75 -7.38 -2.62 7.12
C LEU A 75 -7.73 -2.95 5.66
N GLY A 76 -7.66 -1.95 4.78
CA GLY A 76 -7.86 -2.15 3.34
C GLY A 76 -6.74 -2.99 2.72
N LEU A 77 -5.48 -2.74 3.10
CA LEU A 77 -4.35 -3.53 2.60
C LEU A 77 -4.36 -4.98 3.07
N ARG A 78 -4.87 -5.27 4.28
CA ARG A 78 -5.13 -6.65 4.72
C ARG A 78 -6.16 -7.35 3.85
N HIS A 79 -7.24 -6.67 3.45
CA HIS A 79 -8.19 -7.23 2.47
C HIS A 79 -7.47 -7.63 1.20
N VAL A 80 -6.62 -6.75 0.67
CA VAL A 80 -5.87 -7.04 -0.55
C VAL A 80 -4.94 -8.23 -0.38
N ARG A 81 -4.18 -8.31 0.72
CA ARG A 81 -3.32 -9.47 0.99
C ARG A 81 -4.13 -10.76 1.02
N ASP A 82 -5.23 -10.79 1.77
CA ASP A 82 -6.07 -11.99 1.89
C ASP A 82 -6.55 -12.44 0.51
N ARG A 83 -6.94 -11.48 -0.33
CA ARG A 83 -7.38 -11.72 -1.70
C ARG A 83 -6.25 -12.12 -2.64
N ALA A 84 -5.09 -11.49 -2.58
CA ALA A 84 -3.96 -11.76 -3.46
C ALA A 84 -3.27 -13.11 -3.15
N MET A 85 -3.27 -13.54 -1.89
CA MET A 85 -2.63 -14.79 -1.46
C MET A 85 -3.55 -16.01 -1.55
N HIS A 86 -4.87 -15.81 -1.46
CA HIS A 86 -5.83 -16.91 -1.46
C HIS A 86 -6.74 -16.94 -2.69
N GLN A 87 -6.75 -15.89 -3.51
CA GLN A 87 -7.61 -15.75 -4.69
C GLN A 87 -6.85 -15.08 -5.87
N VAL A 88 -7.41 -15.17 -7.08
CA VAL A 88 -6.75 -14.67 -8.30
C VAL A 88 -6.75 -13.13 -8.33
N VAL A 89 -5.56 -12.57 -8.14
CA VAL A 89 -5.02 -11.25 -8.52
C VAL A 89 -5.91 -10.02 -8.21
N ILE A 90 -5.78 -9.51 -6.98
CA ILE A 90 -5.94 -8.08 -6.68
C ILE A 90 -4.55 -7.53 -6.39
N CYS A 91 -3.82 -7.08 -7.41
CA CYS A 91 -2.54 -6.44 -7.18
C CYS A 91 -2.56 -5.04 -7.77
N THR A 92 -2.63 -4.94 -9.09
CA THR A 92 -2.72 -3.65 -9.76
C THR A 92 -3.43 -3.80 -11.09
N ALA A 93 -4.32 -2.86 -11.42
CA ALA A 93 -4.91 -2.69 -12.74
C ALA A 93 -4.24 -1.51 -13.47
N GLU A 94 -4.34 -1.47 -14.78
CA GLU A 94 -4.10 -0.23 -15.52
C GLU A 94 -5.34 0.66 -15.42
N ASP A 95 -5.14 1.96 -15.22
CA ASP A 95 -6.23 2.93 -15.34
C ASP A 95 -6.62 3.15 -16.81
N VAL A 96 -7.35 2.18 -17.38
CA VAL A 96 -7.87 2.22 -18.76
C VAL A 96 -9.30 2.76 -18.85
N ARG A 97 -9.95 3.03 -17.70
CA ARG A 97 -11.36 3.43 -17.63
C ARG A 97 -11.63 4.78 -18.30
N SER A 98 -10.65 5.69 -18.32
CA SER A 98 -10.75 6.97 -19.01
C SER A 98 -10.88 6.86 -20.54
N PHE A 99 -10.48 5.74 -21.15
CA PHE A 99 -10.53 5.54 -22.60
C PHE A 99 -11.78 4.79 -23.07
N PHE A 100 -12.20 3.74 -22.33
CA PHE A 100 -13.30 2.86 -22.77
C PHE A 100 -14.66 3.19 -22.14
N ASN A 101 -14.72 4.01 -21.08
CA ASN A 101 -15.98 4.35 -20.41
C ASN A 101 -15.99 5.80 -19.88
N PRO A 102 -16.02 6.81 -20.78
CA PRO A 102 -15.91 8.21 -20.38
C PRO A 102 -17.16 8.68 -19.61
N PRO A 103 -17.02 9.52 -18.56
CA PRO A 103 -18.17 10.13 -17.92
C PRO A 103 -18.94 11.05 -18.89
N PRO A 104 -20.29 11.16 -18.75
CA PRO A 104 -21.09 12.06 -19.58
C PRO A 104 -20.68 13.51 -19.29
N GLY A 105 -20.20 14.24 -20.30
CA GLY A 105 -19.87 15.67 -20.16
C GLY A 105 -18.40 16.06 -20.39
N GLY A 106 -17.52 15.13 -20.76
CA GLY A 106 -16.31 15.46 -21.53
C GLY A 106 -15.16 16.14 -20.78
N LEU A 107 -14.26 15.30 -20.27
CA LEU A 107 -12.82 15.52 -20.26
C LEU A 107 -12.20 14.15 -20.57
N PHE A 108 -11.67 13.98 -21.77
CA PHE A 108 -10.91 12.78 -22.12
C PHE A 108 -9.56 12.85 -21.40
N TYR A 109 -9.43 12.16 -20.28
CA TYR A 109 -8.10 11.91 -19.75
C TYR A 109 -7.47 10.87 -20.68
N ILE A 110 -6.51 11.29 -21.51
CA ILE A 110 -5.58 10.36 -22.15
C ILE A 110 -5.05 9.50 -21.01
N ALA A 111 -5.40 8.21 -21.00
CA ALA A 111 -5.12 7.30 -19.90
C ALA A 111 -3.68 7.51 -19.44
N SER A 112 -3.51 8.16 -18.28
CA SER A 112 -2.20 8.27 -17.65
C SER A 112 -1.95 6.92 -17.00
N SER A 113 -1.57 5.95 -17.83
CA SER A 113 -1.45 4.53 -17.51
C SER A 113 -0.49 4.32 -16.34
N TYR A 114 -1.01 4.23 -15.13
CA TYR A 114 -0.24 3.85 -13.94
C TYR A 114 -0.89 2.64 -13.28
N PRO A 115 -0.11 1.75 -12.67
CA PRO A 115 -0.64 0.71 -11.80
C PRO A 115 -1.44 1.33 -10.65
N ILE A 116 -2.75 1.07 -10.62
CA ILE A 116 -3.67 1.44 -9.53
C ILE A 116 -4.16 0.18 -8.82
N TRP A 117 -4.60 0.31 -7.57
CA TRP A 117 -5.35 -0.76 -6.93
C TRP A 117 -6.70 -0.94 -7.63
N THR A 118 -7.10 -2.20 -7.83
CA THR A 118 -8.31 -2.55 -8.57
C THR A 118 -9.55 -1.83 -8.00
N PRO A 119 -10.48 -1.37 -8.84
CA PRO A 119 -11.74 -0.78 -8.37
C PRO A 119 -12.62 -1.82 -7.68
N VAL A 120 -13.47 -1.38 -6.74
CA VAL A 120 -14.34 -2.27 -5.96
C VAL A 120 -15.29 -3.05 -6.87
N GLU A 121 -15.86 -2.37 -7.86
CA GLU A 121 -16.80 -2.91 -8.84
C GLU A 121 -16.18 -3.95 -9.77
N MET A 122 -14.84 -3.95 -9.90
CA MET A 122 -14.10 -4.91 -10.71
C MET A 122 -13.59 -6.10 -9.89
N LEU A 123 -13.81 -6.11 -8.57
CA LEU A 123 -13.40 -7.23 -7.74
C LEU A 123 -14.36 -8.41 -7.92
N PRO A 124 -13.84 -9.64 -8.08
CA PRO A 124 -14.70 -10.82 -8.00
C PRO A 124 -15.33 -10.89 -6.60
N LEU A 125 -16.53 -11.46 -6.50
CA LEU A 125 -17.15 -11.67 -5.19
C LEU A 125 -16.22 -12.47 -4.26
N ALA A 126 -16.15 -12.08 -2.98
CA ALA A 126 -15.40 -12.82 -2.00
C ALA A 126 -16.14 -14.12 -1.64
N GLU A 127 -15.40 -15.22 -1.54
CA GLU A 127 -15.87 -16.44 -0.89
C GLU A 127 -16.31 -16.12 0.54
N GLU A 128 -17.45 -16.66 0.97
CA GLU A 128 -18.07 -16.33 2.27
C GLU A 128 -17.10 -16.49 3.44
N ARG A 129 -16.26 -17.53 3.43
CA ARG A 129 -15.27 -17.82 4.48
C ARG A 129 -14.16 -16.76 4.65
N HIS A 130 -13.94 -15.91 3.63
CA HIS A 130 -12.92 -14.86 3.62
C HIS A 130 -13.53 -13.46 3.67
N ARG A 131 -14.86 -13.35 3.75
CA ARG A 131 -15.57 -12.07 3.74
C ARG A 131 -15.34 -11.33 5.06
N ASN A 132 -14.97 -10.06 4.96
CA ASN A 132 -14.80 -9.19 6.12
C ASN A 132 -15.24 -7.77 5.78
N GLU A 133 -16.49 -7.45 6.12
CA GLU A 133 -17.12 -6.18 5.76
C GLU A 133 -16.32 -4.96 6.20
N LYS A 134 -15.66 -5.01 7.36
CA LYS A 134 -14.85 -3.89 7.85
C LYS A 134 -13.63 -3.64 6.96
N ARG A 135 -12.97 -4.72 6.52
CA ARG A 135 -11.79 -4.62 5.63
C ARG A 135 -12.19 -4.27 4.20
N GLU A 136 -13.31 -4.79 3.72
CA GLU A 136 -13.90 -4.43 2.41
C GLU A 136 -14.25 -2.93 2.36
N LYS A 137 -14.93 -2.41 3.38
CA LYS A 137 -15.22 -0.97 3.50
C LYS A 137 -13.94 -0.14 3.57
N ALA A 138 -12.95 -0.58 4.34
CA ALA A 138 -11.67 0.11 4.42
C ALA A 138 -10.91 0.10 3.08
N TYR A 139 -10.98 -1.00 2.32
CA TYR A 139 -10.42 -1.08 0.98
C TYR A 139 -11.07 -0.06 0.04
N ALA A 140 -12.41 -0.06 0.00
CA ALA A 140 -13.18 0.86 -0.85
C ALA A 140 -12.86 2.33 -0.57
N VAL A 141 -12.69 2.70 0.69
CA VAL A 141 -12.46 4.11 1.09
C VAL A 141 -10.99 4.53 0.99
N GLN A 142 -10.04 3.64 1.32
CA GLN A 142 -8.65 4.05 1.54
C GLN A 142 -7.65 3.54 0.49
N VAL A 143 -8.03 2.54 -0.32
CA VAL A 143 -7.09 1.79 -1.18
C VAL A 143 -7.55 1.73 -2.63
N ALA A 144 -8.82 1.37 -2.88
CA ALA A 144 -9.35 1.20 -4.23
C ALA A 144 -9.04 2.43 -5.10
N GLU A 145 -8.65 2.17 -6.36
CA GLU A 145 -8.37 3.19 -7.38
C GLU A 145 -7.19 4.12 -7.09
N SER A 146 -6.57 4.02 -5.92
CA SER A 146 -5.37 4.77 -5.62
C SER A 146 -4.16 4.19 -6.35
N VAL A 147 -3.20 5.05 -6.67
CA VAL A 147 -1.92 4.61 -7.27
C VAL A 147 -1.23 3.63 -6.32
N ALA A 148 -0.76 2.51 -6.86
CA ALA A 148 -0.38 1.32 -6.10
C ALA A 148 0.54 1.60 -4.90
N HIS A 149 1.56 2.45 -5.08
CA HIS A 149 2.51 2.77 -4.03
C HIS A 149 1.94 3.63 -2.89
N LYS A 150 0.90 4.45 -3.10
CA LYS A 150 0.44 5.45 -2.12
C LYS A 150 -0.06 4.83 -0.81
N PRO A 151 -0.99 3.87 -0.82
CA PRO A 151 -1.40 3.16 0.40
C PRO A 151 -0.24 2.48 1.13
N ILE A 152 0.73 1.94 0.39
CA ILE A 152 1.90 1.26 0.95
C ILE A 152 2.78 2.25 1.71
N PHE A 153 3.06 3.43 1.14
CA PHE A 153 3.84 4.46 1.81
C PHE A 153 3.11 5.06 3.02
N ARG A 154 1.78 5.23 2.97
CA ARG A 154 0.98 5.61 4.16
C ARG A 154 1.12 4.56 5.27
N ALA A 155 0.92 3.29 4.95
CA ALA A 155 1.09 2.19 5.91
C ALA A 155 2.52 2.15 6.47
N LEU A 156 3.55 2.26 5.62
CA LEU A 156 4.95 2.30 6.04
C LEU A 156 5.23 3.47 6.99
N LYS A 157 4.71 4.66 6.71
CA LYS A 157 4.86 5.84 7.57
C LYS A 157 4.25 5.59 8.95
N PHE A 158 3.03 5.05 9.02
CA PHE A 158 2.40 4.70 10.29
C PHE A 158 3.20 3.64 11.06
N LEU A 159 3.55 2.52 10.41
CA LEU A 159 4.28 1.42 11.05
C LEU A 159 5.68 1.84 11.51
N THR A 160 6.35 2.73 10.76
CA THR A 160 7.63 3.32 11.17
C THR A 160 7.48 4.07 12.49
N ARG A 161 6.46 4.95 12.61
CA ARG A 161 6.19 5.69 13.87
C ARG A 161 5.94 4.75 15.05
N GLU A 162 5.14 3.70 14.84
CA GLU A 162 4.85 2.72 15.89
C GLU A 162 6.09 1.93 16.31
N LEU A 163 6.99 1.60 15.38
CA LEU A 163 8.21 0.83 15.66
C LEU A 163 9.36 1.68 16.22
N THR A 164 9.56 2.93 15.78
CA THR A 164 10.64 3.80 16.26
C THR A 164 10.57 4.03 17.77
N SER A 165 9.36 4.02 18.35
CA SER A 165 9.16 4.11 19.80
C SER A 165 9.54 2.83 20.57
N LYS A 166 9.86 1.73 19.89
CA LYS A 166 9.98 0.39 20.47
C LYS A 166 11.30 -0.31 20.16
N ILE A 167 11.88 -0.04 18.99
CA ILE A 167 13.08 -0.71 18.48
C ILE A 167 13.94 0.27 17.68
N THR A 168 15.24 -0.03 17.61
CA THR A 168 16.14 0.65 16.67
C THR A 168 15.87 0.14 15.25
N LEU A 169 15.40 1.03 14.38
CA LEU A 169 15.20 0.70 12.98
C LEU A 169 16.51 0.84 12.21
N VAL A 170 16.73 -0.07 11.27
CA VAL A 170 17.84 0.03 10.33
C VAL A 170 17.43 1.00 9.24
N SER A 171 18.18 2.09 9.08
CA SER A 171 17.95 3.02 7.96
C SER A 171 18.06 2.26 6.66
N THR A 172 17.05 2.40 5.80
CA THR A 172 17.15 1.96 4.42
C THR A 172 17.39 3.19 3.59
N ASP A 173 18.59 3.26 3.01
CA ASP A 173 18.96 4.30 2.09
C ASP A 173 17.93 4.46 0.97
N GLN A 174 17.59 5.72 0.66
CA GLN A 174 16.85 6.00 -0.56
C GLN A 174 17.64 5.45 -1.75
N PRO A 175 16.98 4.77 -2.70
CA PRO A 175 17.68 4.21 -3.85
C PRO A 175 18.33 5.31 -4.69
N SER A 176 19.46 5.01 -5.33
CA SER A 176 20.25 6.00 -6.09
C SER A 176 19.42 6.74 -7.14
N TRP A 177 18.59 6.00 -7.89
CA TRP A 177 17.70 6.59 -8.90
C TRP A 177 16.75 7.66 -8.32
N PHE A 178 16.34 7.54 -7.05
CA PHE A 178 15.47 8.53 -6.42
C PHE A 178 16.26 9.77 -6.00
N ARG A 179 17.52 9.60 -5.59
CA ARG A 179 18.40 10.73 -5.26
C ARG A 179 18.70 11.58 -6.49
N GLU A 180 18.85 10.92 -7.64
CA GLU A 180 19.12 11.51 -8.96
C GLU A 180 17.94 12.29 -9.54
N LEU A 181 16.72 12.09 -9.02
CA LEU A 181 15.55 12.88 -9.45
C LEU A 181 15.71 14.35 -9.04
N SER A 182 15.27 15.25 -9.92
CA SER A 182 15.13 16.66 -9.59
C SER A 182 14.11 16.87 -8.46
N ASP A 183 14.22 17.96 -7.73
CA ASP A 183 13.25 18.29 -6.68
C ASP A 183 11.84 18.39 -7.24
N LYS A 184 11.67 18.86 -8.48
CA LYS A 184 10.38 18.87 -9.19
C LYS A 184 9.86 17.46 -9.45
N GLU A 185 10.71 16.49 -9.77
CA GLU A 185 10.29 15.09 -9.98
C GLU A 185 9.99 14.38 -8.67
N LYS A 186 10.78 14.63 -7.61
CA LYS A 186 10.49 14.16 -6.26
C LYS A 186 9.17 14.76 -5.77
N LEU A 187 9.00 16.06 -6.00
CA LEU A 187 7.79 16.80 -5.69
C LEU A 187 6.63 16.28 -6.52
N ALA A 188 6.80 16.00 -7.80
CA ALA A 188 5.75 15.39 -8.64
C ALA A 188 5.42 13.96 -8.22
N ILE A 189 6.34 13.22 -7.60
CA ILE A 189 6.06 11.93 -6.96
C ILE A 189 5.25 12.13 -5.67
N SER A 190 5.53 13.18 -4.89
CA SER A 190 4.81 13.50 -3.65
C SER A 190 3.50 14.29 -3.83
N GLU A 191 3.38 15.10 -4.88
CA GLU A 191 2.34 16.10 -5.17
C GLU A 191 1.61 15.84 -6.50
N SER A 192 1.91 14.73 -7.22
CA SER A 192 1.25 14.44 -8.50
C SER A 192 -0.27 14.65 -8.39
N PRO A 193 -0.94 15.31 -9.35
CA PRO A 193 -2.35 15.69 -9.27
C PRO A 193 -3.34 14.52 -9.09
N MET A 194 -2.86 13.28 -9.10
CA MET A 194 -3.54 12.07 -8.63
C MET A 194 -3.57 11.93 -7.08
N LEU A 195 -3.27 12.98 -6.31
CA LEU A 195 -3.32 13.11 -4.84
C LEU A 195 -3.97 14.45 -4.42
N ARG A 196 -5.15 14.80 -4.93
CA ARG A 196 -6.00 15.75 -4.20
C ARG A 196 -6.81 15.00 -3.15
N LEU A 197 -6.29 14.98 -1.92
CA LEU A 197 -7.07 15.03 -0.68
C LEU A 197 -6.28 15.87 0.33
#